data_AF-A0A4Y2CTR0-F1
#
_entry.id   AF-A0A4Y2CTR0-F1
#
_cell.length_a   1.000
_cell.length_b   1.000
_cell.length_c   1.000
_cell.angle_alpha   90.00
_cell.angle_beta   90.00
_cell.angle_gamma   90.00
#
_symmetry.space_group_name_H-M   'P 1'
#
loop_
_entity.id
_entity.type
_entity.pdbx_description
1 polymer ?
#
loop_
_entity_poly.entity_id
_entity_poly.type
_entity_poly.pdbx_seq_one_letter_code
_entity_poly.pdbx_strand_id
1 'polypeptide(L)'
;MAYPIFFPYGEPHWQPNWRCESYQGAQGNQSRVNLTMLQYKSALTAVIDDFNPIISAGKLTQQWIVDSYLQVEANSLNFIRTHQQELRTELYKGLANRNSSNPVLFI
;
A
#
# COMPACT_ATOMS: atom_id res chain seq x y z
N MET A 1 -13.60 10.60 -2.36
CA MET A 1 -13.45 12.07 -2.46
C MET A 1 -12.73 12.38 -3.76
N ALA A 2 -13.22 13.35 -4.53
CA ALA A 2 -12.61 13.75 -5.79
C ALA A 2 -11.95 15.12 -5.64
N TYR A 3 -10.74 15.28 -6.19
CA TYR A 3 -10.00 16.54 -6.19
C TYR A 3 -9.66 16.96 -7.63
N PRO A 4 -10.65 17.44 -8.41
CA PRO A 4 -10.42 17.79 -9.82
C PRO A 4 -9.31 18.82 -10.01
N ILE A 5 -9.11 19.71 -9.03
CA ILE A 5 -8.07 20.74 -9.06
C ILE A 5 -6.64 20.17 -9.01
N PHE A 6 -6.44 18.98 -8.46
CA PHE A 6 -5.13 18.31 -8.47
C PHE A 6 -4.88 17.54 -9.76
N PHE A 7 -5.94 17.17 -10.47
CA PHE A 7 -5.88 16.31 -11.66
C PHE A 7 -6.66 16.95 -12.81
N PRO A 8 -6.21 18.11 -13.34
CA PRO A 8 -6.96 18.88 -14.33
C PRO A 8 -7.18 18.13 -15.65
N TYR A 9 -6.33 17.15 -15.95
CA TYR A 9 -6.39 16.34 -17.17
C TYR A 9 -7.14 15.01 -17.01
N GLY A 10 -7.75 14.76 -15.84
CA GLY A 10 -8.49 13.51 -15.59
C GLY A 10 -7.59 12.28 -15.46
N GLU A 11 -6.44 12.45 -14.83
CA GLU A 11 -5.46 11.37 -14.63
C GLU A 11 -6.09 10.14 -13.93
N PRO A 12 -5.71 8.93 -14.36
CA PRO A 12 -6.20 7.72 -13.73
C PRO A 12 -5.70 7.65 -12.28
N HIS A 13 -6.65 7.43 -11.37
CA HIS A 13 -6.34 7.21 -9.96
C HIS A 13 -5.78 5.80 -9.77
N TRP A 14 -5.16 5.54 -8.62
CA TRP A 14 -4.70 4.18 -8.27
C TRP A 14 -5.81 3.14 -8.42
N GLN A 15 -5.45 1.98 -8.99
CA GLN A 15 -6.34 0.85 -9.16
C GLN A 15 -5.72 -0.42 -8.54
N PRO A 16 -6.53 -1.32 -7.96
CA PRO A 16 -6.04 -2.63 -7.54
C PRO A 16 -5.40 -3.37 -8.70
N ASN A 17 -4.26 -4.03 -8.45
CA ASN A 17 -3.46 -4.78 -9.44
C ASN A 17 -2.73 -3.92 -10.49
N TRP A 18 -2.59 -2.61 -10.27
CA TRP A 18 -1.70 -1.79 -11.09
C TRP A 18 -0.27 -2.33 -11.00
N ARG A 19 0.33 -2.69 -12.13
CA ARG A 19 1.69 -3.24 -12.13
C ARG A 19 2.75 -2.15 -12.24
N CYS A 20 3.82 -2.27 -11.45
CA CYS A 20 4.98 -1.42 -11.64
C CYS A 20 5.70 -1.87 -12.91
N GLU A 21 5.95 -0.95 -13.85
CA GLU A 21 6.80 -1.23 -14.99
C GLU A 21 8.25 -1.42 -14.54
N SER A 22 8.94 -2.39 -15.16
CA SER A 22 10.35 -2.63 -14.89
C SER A 22 11.19 -1.49 -15.46
N TYR A 23 11.93 -0.78 -14.61
CA TYR A 23 12.94 0.19 -15.03
C TYR A 23 14.35 -0.40 -14.88
N GLN A 24 15.35 0.17 -15.58
CA GLN A 24 16.71 -0.41 -15.68
C GLN A 24 17.42 -0.66 -14.34
N GLY A 25 16.99 -0.05 -13.23
CA GLY A 25 17.50 -0.30 -11.87
C GLY A 25 16.79 -1.40 -11.07
N ALA A 26 15.73 -2.00 -11.62
CA ALA A 26 14.90 -2.99 -10.92
C ALA A 26 15.42 -4.44 -10.99
N GLN A 27 16.62 -4.67 -11.55
CA GLN A 27 17.15 -5.99 -11.88
C GLN A 27 17.29 -6.97 -10.70
N GLY A 28 17.24 -6.50 -9.44
CA GLY A 28 17.29 -7.35 -8.25
C GLY A 28 15.95 -7.68 -7.59
N ASN A 29 14.84 -7.06 -8.01
CA ASN A 29 13.58 -7.12 -7.25
C ASN A 29 12.34 -7.27 -8.14
N GLN A 30 12.36 -8.26 -9.04
CA GLN A 30 11.23 -8.61 -9.92
C GLN A 30 9.95 -9.02 -9.17
N SER A 31 10.01 -9.17 -7.84
CA SER A 31 8.92 -9.70 -7.01
C SER A 31 7.83 -8.68 -6.67
N ARG A 32 8.09 -7.37 -6.74
CA ARG A 32 7.04 -6.35 -6.49
C ARG A 32 6.24 -6.09 -7.76
N VAL A 33 5.39 -7.06 -8.10
CA VAL A 33 4.57 -7.03 -9.31
C VAL A 33 3.50 -5.93 -9.26
N ASN A 34 2.98 -5.61 -8.06
CA ASN A 34 1.85 -4.68 -7.89
C ASN A 34 2.23 -3.43 -7.10
N LEU A 35 1.83 -2.26 -7.60
CA LEU A 35 1.94 -0.96 -6.94
C LEU A 35 0.89 -0.86 -5.83
N THR A 36 1.32 -0.62 -4.60
CA THR A 36 0.38 -0.39 -3.48
C THR A 36 -0.18 1.03 -3.51
N MET A 37 -1.39 1.22 -2.95
CA MET A 37 -2.02 2.54 -2.86
C MET A 37 -1.14 3.55 -2.10
N LEU A 38 -0.45 3.10 -1.04
CA LEU A 38 0.47 3.93 -0.27
C LEU A 38 1.63 4.42 -1.13
N GLN A 39 2.27 3.52 -1.88
CA GLN A 39 3.38 3.88 -2.76
C GLN A 39 2.96 4.91 -3.82
N TYR A 40 1.79 4.72 -4.44
CA TYR A 40 1.24 5.68 -5.39
C TYR A 40 1.04 7.06 -4.75
N LYS A 41 0.37 7.12 -3.58
CA LYS A 41 0.11 8.39 -2.88
C LYS A 41 1.40 9.06 -2.40
N SER A 42 2.37 8.30 -1.92
CA SER A 42 3.67 8.85 -1.51
C SER A 42 4.45 9.41 -2.69
N ALA A 43 4.38 8.77 -3.87
CA ALA A 43 5.05 9.23 -5.08
C ALA A 43 4.47 10.57 -5.55
N LEU A 44 3.14 10.75 -5.49
CA LEU A 44 2.48 12.02 -5.80
C LEU A 44 2.98 13.19 -4.95
N THR A 45 3.42 12.95 -3.72
CA THR A 45 3.98 13.98 -2.83
C THR A 45 5.51 14.05 -2.83
N ALA A 46 6.20 13.13 -3.50
CA ALA A 46 7.67 13.06 -3.51
C ALA A 46 8.30 13.95 -4.58
N VAL A 47 7.50 14.45 -5.55
CA VAL A 47 7.97 15.41 -6.55
C VAL A 47 8.10 16.78 -5.89
N ILE A 48 9.34 17.20 -5.65
CA ILE A 48 9.71 18.47 -4.98
C ILE A 48 10.38 19.44 -5.96
N ASP A 49 11.06 18.93 -7.00
CA ASP A 49 11.83 19.77 -7.93
C ASP A 49 10.94 20.58 -8.90
N ASP A 50 9.71 20.13 -9.15
CA ASP A 50 8.73 20.79 -10.02
C ASP A 50 7.49 21.28 -9.25
N PHE A 51 6.71 22.18 -9.86
CA PHE A 51 5.45 22.64 -9.29
C PHE A 51 4.48 21.47 -9.09
N ASN A 52 4.21 21.15 -7.83
CA ASN A 52 3.28 20.12 -7.44
C ASN A 52 1.97 20.75 -6.90
N PRO A 53 0.83 20.59 -7.60
CA PRO A 53 -0.44 21.19 -7.18
C PRO A 53 -0.93 20.62 -5.84
N ILE A 54 -0.62 19.35 -5.55
CA ILE A 54 -1.03 18.68 -4.30
C ILE A 54 -0.37 19.36 -3.11
N ILE A 55 0.94 19.64 -3.17
CA ILE A 55 1.68 20.23 -2.05
C ILE A 55 1.41 21.75 -1.95
N SER A 56 1.13 22.40 -3.08
CA SER A 56 0.98 23.86 -3.15
C SER A 56 -0.39 24.40 -2.71
N ALA A 57 -1.39 23.54 -2.50
CA ALA A 57 -2.77 23.97 -2.23
C ALA A 57 -3.12 24.22 -0.75
N GLY A 58 -2.13 24.18 0.16
CA GLY A 58 -2.29 24.58 1.57
C GLY A 58 -3.31 23.73 2.34
N LYS A 59 -4.46 24.32 2.70
CA LYS A 59 -5.51 23.61 3.48
C LYS A 59 -6.08 22.40 2.71
N LEU A 60 -6.18 22.52 1.39
CA LEU A 60 -6.68 21.42 0.56
C LEU A 60 -5.70 20.25 0.56
N THR A 61 -4.39 20.53 0.62
CA THR A 61 -3.34 19.52 0.79
C THR A 61 -3.54 18.73 2.08
N GLN A 62 -3.82 19.42 3.19
CA GLN A 62 -4.05 18.75 4.48
C GLN A 62 -5.26 17.82 4.42
N GLN A 63 -6.36 18.28 3.83
CA GLN A 63 -7.55 17.45 3.64
C GLN A 63 -7.23 16.23 2.77
N TRP A 64 -6.49 16.43 1.68
CA TRP A 64 -6.09 15.35 0.78
C TRP A 64 -5.19 14.32 1.47
N ILE A 65 -4.27 14.74 2.34
CA ILE A 65 -3.40 13.83 3.10
C ILE A 65 -4.24 12.96 4.03
N VAL A 66 -5.17 13.56 4.79
CA VAL A 66 -6.06 12.84 5.71
C VAL A 66 -6.95 11.84 4.95
N ASP A 67 -7.59 12.30 3.88
CA ASP A 67 -8.46 11.45 3.06
C ASP A 67 -7.67 10.34 2.34
N SER A 68 -6.42 10.61 1.98
CA SER A 68 -5.48 9.64 1.42
C SER A 68 -5.09 8.56 2.41
N TYR A 69 -4.82 8.95 3.67
CA TYR A 69 -4.56 8.02 4.75
C TYR A 69 -5.75 7.10 5.00
N LEU A 70 -6.97 7.65 5.08
CA LEU A 70 -8.19 6.88 5.24
C LEU A 70 -8.40 5.86 4.11
N GLN A 71 -8.09 6.23 2.86
CA GLN A 71 -8.18 5.30 1.73
C GLN A 71 -7.17 4.14 1.84
N VAL A 72 -5.93 4.44 2.27
CA VAL A 72 -4.89 3.41 2.47
C VAL A 72 -5.30 2.45 3.58
N GLU A 73 -5.78 2.97 4.71
CA GLU A 73 -6.27 2.15 5.81
C GLU A 73 -7.47 1.30 5.41
N ALA A 74 -8.43 1.88 4.68
CA ALA A 74 -9.57 1.13 4.16
C ALA A 74 -9.13 -0.01 3.22
N ASN A 75 -8.12 0.23 2.37
CA ASN A 75 -7.55 -0.79 1.50
C ASN A 75 -6.88 -1.92 2.30
N SER A 76 -6.11 -1.57 3.34
CA SER A 76 -5.48 -2.55 4.25
C SER A 76 -6.52 -3.38 5.02
N LEU A 77 -7.56 -2.74 5.56
CA LEU A 77 -8.67 -3.44 6.22
C LEU A 77 -9.42 -4.35 5.26
N ASN A 78 -9.61 -3.93 4.02
CA ASN A 78 -10.24 -4.76 3.00
C ASN A 78 -9.39 -5.99 2.68
N PHE A 79 -8.07 -5.84 2.57
CA PHE A 79 -7.15 -6.97 2.39
C PHE A 79 -7.25 -7.98 3.53
N ILE A 80 -7.23 -7.53 4.78
CA ILE A 80 -7.37 -8.40 5.96
C ILE A 80 -8.73 -9.13 5.91
N ARG A 81 -9.81 -8.40 5.60
CA ARG A 81 -11.15 -8.98 5.52
C ARG A 81 -11.26 -10.06 4.44
N THR A 82 -10.66 -9.88 3.28
CA THR A 82 -10.75 -10.83 2.16
C THR A 82 -9.81 -12.03 2.32
N HIS A 83 -8.65 -11.86 2.95
CA HIS A 83 -7.65 -12.92 3.13
C HIS A 83 -7.64 -13.52 4.56
N GLN A 84 -8.71 -13.27 5.33
CA GLN A 84 -8.79 -13.66 6.74
C GLN A 84 -8.57 -15.17 6.96
N GLN A 85 -9.04 -16.03 6.03
CA GLN A 85 -8.87 -17.48 6.13
C GLN A 85 -7.39 -17.87 5.98
N GLU A 86 -6.71 -17.33 4.96
CA GLU A 86 -5.29 -17.59 4.72
C GLU A 86 -4.44 -17.13 5.91
N LEU A 87 -4.66 -15.89 6.38
CA LEU A 87 -3.98 -15.32 7.54
C LEU A 87 -4.17 -16.17 8.80
N ARG A 88 -5.38 -16.71 9.01
CA ARG A 88 -5.65 -17.63 10.14
C ARG A 88 -4.91 -18.96 9.98
N THR A 89 -4.89 -19.54 8.78
CA THR A 89 -4.16 -20.79 8.54
C THR A 89 -2.65 -20.63 8.73
N GLU A 90 -2.07 -19.51 8.31
CA GLU A 90 -0.66 -19.19 8.56
C GLU A 90 -0.36 -19.09 10.05
N LEU A 91 -1.23 -18.41 10.82
CA LEU A 91 -1.07 -18.30 12.27
C LEU A 91 -1.10 -19.68 12.95
N TYR A 92 -2.06 -20.54 12.58
CA TYR A 92 -2.14 -21.90 13.15
C TYR A 92 -0.93 -22.76 12.78
N LYS A 93 -0.45 -22.68 11.53
CA LYS A 93 0.78 -23.37 11.11
C LYS A 93 1.99 -22.87 11.91
N GLY A 94 2.11 -21.56 12.12
CA GLY A 94 3.17 -20.97 12.94
C GLY A 94 3.15 -21.47 14.40
N LEU A 95 1.96 -21.56 15.00
CA LEU A 95 1.78 -22.10 16.35
C LEU A 95 2.12 -23.60 16.42
N ALA A 96 1.64 -24.40 15.47
CA ALA A 96 1.93 -25.83 15.40
C ALA A 96 3.43 -26.11 15.26
N ASN A 97 4.11 -25.37 14.38
CA ASN A 97 5.56 -25.51 14.17
C ASN A 97 6.39 -25.05 15.38
N ARG A 98 5.94 -24.03 16.12
CA ARG A 98 6.59 -23.59 17.36
C ARG A 98 6.42 -24.62 18.49
N ASN A 99 5.27 -25.27 18.56
CA ASN A 99 5.02 -26.31 19.54
C ASN A 99 5.78 -27.62 19.23
N SER A 100 6.03 -27.93 17.95
CA SER A 100 6.87 -29.08 17.57
C SER A 100 8.38 -28.84 17.73
N SER A 101 8.82 -27.58 17.83
CA SER A 101 10.22 -27.18 17.97
C SER A 101 10.63 -26.84 19.42
N ASN A 102 9.76 -27.11 20.40
CA ASN A 102 10.11 -27.18 21.82
C ASN A 102 10.33 -28.64 22.23
N PRO A 103 11.55 -29.20 22.11
CA PRO A 103 11.82 -30.57 22.53
C PRO A 103 12.16 -30.65 24.02
N VAL A 104 11.32 -30.18 24.95
CA VAL A 104 11.46 -30.60 26.36
C VAL A 104 10.14 -30.52 27.11
N LEU A 105 9.54 -31.70 27.37
CA LEU A 105 9.02 -32.13 28.67
C LEU A 105 8.47 -33.57 28.53
N PHE A 106 9.40 -34.52 28.40
CA PHE A 106 9.19 -35.88 28.92
C PHE A 106 10.12 -36.00 30.12
N ILE A 107 9.55 -35.77 31.31
CA ILE A 107 10.04 -36.38 32.56
C ILE A 107 9.52 -37.82 32.55
#